data_AF-A0A2N1N9H3-F1
#
_entry.id   AF-A0A2N1N9H3-F1
#
_cell.length_a   1.000
_cell.length_b   1.000
_cell.length_c   1.000
_cell.angle_alpha   90.00
_cell.angle_beta   90.00
_cell.angle_gamma   90.00
#
_symmetry.space_group_name_H-M   'P 1'
#
loop_
_entity.id
_entity.type
_entity.pdbx_description
1 polymer ?
#
loop_
_entity_poly.entity_id
_entity_poly.type
_entity_poly.pdbx_seq_one_letter_code
_entity_poly.pdbx_strand_id
1 'polypeptide(L)' 'MTTRNGGNAFIIFRKQLNEHLRSLGYNLNMQEHSKIASYIWSKQSMEVKSHFKEHTIQMKKMLN' A
#
# COMPACT_ATOMS: atom_id res chain seq x y z
N MET A 1 -4.49 -11.25 -18.77
CA MET A 1 -3.56 -10.11 -18.63
C MET A 1 -3.50 -9.69 -17.17
N THR A 2 -2.52 -10.21 -16.41
CA THR A 2 -2.27 -9.76 -15.03
C THR A 2 -1.39 -8.52 -15.09
N THR A 3 -1.98 -7.35 -14.83
CA THR A 3 -1.31 -6.05 -14.83
C THR A 3 -0.26 -6.02 -13.73
N ARG A 4 0.97 -6.43 -14.07
CA ARG A 4 2.14 -6.57 -13.19
C ARG A 4 2.79 -5.22 -12.81
N ASN A 5 1.99 -4.15 -12.75
CA ASN A 5 2.42 -2.79 -12.36
C ASN A 5 1.74 -2.28 -11.08
N GLY A 6 0.92 -3.09 -10.40
CA GLY A 6 0.35 -2.79 -9.09
C GLY A 6 1.31 -2.96 -7.90
N GLY A 7 2.55 -3.42 -8.17
CA GLY A 7 3.50 -3.92 -7.18
C GLY A 7 4.12 -2.88 -6.22
N ASN A 8 3.90 -1.58 -6.39
CA ASN A 8 4.57 -0.58 -5.55
C ASN A 8 3.62 0.27 -4.70
N ALA A 9 2.53 0.79 -5.28
CA ALA A 9 1.58 1.62 -4.54
C ALA A 9 0.90 0.85 -3.39
N PHE A 10 0.46 -0.39 -3.64
CA PHE A 10 -0.13 -1.25 -2.62
C PHE A 10 0.87 -1.65 -1.53
N ILE A 11 2.13 -1.88 -1.87
CA ILE A 11 3.16 -2.28 -0.90
C ILE A 11 3.50 -1.14 0.04
N ILE A 12 3.59 0.10 -0.46
CA ILE A 12 3.80 1.30 0.37
C ILE A 12 2.59 1.50 1.30
N PHE A 13 1.38 1.43 0.74
CA PHE A 13 0.15 1.53 1.52
C PHE A 13 0.08 0.47 2.63
N ARG A 14 0.38 -0.80 2.29
CA ARG A 14 0.39 -1.91 3.26
C ARG A 14 1.42 -1.70 4.36
N LYS A 15 2.60 -1.12 4.06
CA LYS A 15 3.63 -0.83 5.04
C LYS A 15 3.18 0.28 6.00
N GLN A 16 2.67 1.38 5.47
CA GLN A 16 2.16 2.50 6.28
C GLN A 16 0.99 2.07 7.18
N LEU A 17 0.07 1.26 6.65
CA LEU A 17 -1.02 0.71 7.43
C LEU A 17 -0.48 -0.17 8.59
N ASN A 18 0.56 -0.95 8.35
CA ASN A 18 1.17 -1.78 9.39
C ASN A 18 1.80 -0.94 10.50
N GLU A 19 2.56 0.09 10.13
CA GLU A 19 3.19 1.00 11.10
C GLU A 19 2.14 1.74 11.93
N HIS A 20 1.07 2.20 11.29
CA HIS A 20 -0.04 2.84 11.98
C HIS A 20 -0.75 1.91 12.97
N LEU A 21 -1.07 0.68 12.54
CA LEU A 21 -1.70 -0.32 13.40
C LEU A 21 -0.81 -0.71 14.58
N ARG A 22 0.50 -0.87 14.36
CA ARG A 22 1.46 -1.10 15.45
C ARG A 22 1.53 0.07 16.42
N SER A 23 1.48 1.30 15.93
CA SER A 23 1.44 2.50 16.79
C SER A 23 0.19 2.57 17.64
N LEU A 24 -0.92 2.00 17.18
CA LEU A 24 -2.17 1.89 17.92
C LEU A 24 -2.21 0.68 18.88
N GLY A 25 -1.13 -0.10 18.95
CA GLY A 25 -1.05 -1.30 19.79
C GLY A 25 -1.62 -2.58 19.16
N TYR A 26 -2.07 -2.53 17.90
CA TYR A 26 -2.51 -3.73 17.18
C TYR A 26 -1.29 -4.51 16.67
N ASN A 27 -1.20 -5.77 17.07
CA ASN A 27 -0.19 -6.70 16.59
C ASN A 27 -0.83 -7.77 15.70
N LEU A 28 -1.23 -7.36 14.49
CA LEU A 28 -1.87 -8.27 13.53
C LEU A 28 -0.84 -9.24 12.95
N ASN A 29 -1.26 -10.50 12.75
CA ASN A 29 -0.43 -11.43 12.00
C ASN A 29 -0.36 -11.00 10.52
N MET A 30 0.72 -11.35 9.85
CA MET A 30 0.99 -10.94 8.46
C MET A 30 -0.14 -11.28 7.47
N GLN A 31 -0.86 -12.39 7.69
CA GLN A 31 -2.01 -12.80 6.87
C GLN A 31 -3.24 -11.91 7.11
N GLU A 32 -3.58 -11.64 8.37
CA GLU A 32 -4.68 -10.74 8.73
C GLU A 32 -4.42 -9.33 8.23
N HIS A 33 -3.19 -8.85 8.46
CA HIS A 33 -2.75 -7.56 7.94
C HIS A 33 -2.88 -7.47 6.43
N SER A 34 -2.45 -8.51 5.70
CA SER A 34 -2.56 -8.52 4.24
C SER A 34 -4.01 -8.54 3.74
N LYS A 35 -4.91 -9.26 4.43
CA LYS A 35 -6.35 -9.26 4.13
C LYS A 35 -6.98 -7.88 4.38
N ILE A 36 -6.70 -7.27 5.53
CA ILE A 36 -7.21 -5.94 5.89
C ILE A 36 -6.68 -4.88 4.93
N ALA A 37 -5.39 -4.90 4.62
CA ALA A 37 -4.78 -3.99 3.65
C ALA A 37 -5.43 -4.13 2.27
N SER A 38 -5.67 -5.36 1.80
CA SER A 38 -6.33 -5.61 0.52
C SER A 38 -7.77 -5.09 0.49
N TYR A 39 -8.53 -5.32 1.57
CA TYR A 39 -9.90 -4.85 1.70
C TYR A 39 -10.00 -3.32 1.78
N ILE A 40 -9.13 -2.67 2.55
CA ILE A 40 -9.11 -1.20 2.62
C ILE A 40 -8.68 -0.64 1.25
N TRP A 41 -7.65 -1.21 0.64
CA TRP A 41 -7.16 -0.79 -0.68
C TRP A 41 -8.23 -0.91 -1.77
N SER A 42 -9.05 -1.97 -1.76
CA SER A 42 -10.12 -2.11 -2.75
C SER A 42 -11.15 -0.98 -2.63
N LYS A 43 -11.44 -0.54 -1.40
CA LYS A 43 -12.34 0.58 -1.10
C LYS A 43 -11.75 1.97 -1.32
N GLN A 44 -10.42 2.11 -1.42
CA GLN A 44 -9.80 3.40 -1.69
C GLN A 44 -10.16 3.92 -3.07
N SER A 45 -10.43 5.22 -3.14
CA SER A 45 -10.73 5.96 -4.37
C SER A 45 -9.55 5.88 -5.36
N MET A 46 -9.85 6.02 -6.65
CA MET A 46 -8.82 6.07 -7.70
C MET A 46 -7.81 7.19 -7.46
N GLU A 47 -8.23 8.31 -6.87
CA GLU A 47 -7.36 9.44 -6.54
C GLU A 47 -6.27 9.06 -5.53
N VAL A 48 -6.65 8.36 -4.44
CA VAL A 48 -5.70 7.83 -3.45
C VAL A 48 -4.74 6.84 -4.09
N LYS A 49 -5.25 5.92 -4.92
CA LYS A 49 -4.42 4.96 -5.65
C LYS A 49 -3.45 5.64 -6.62
N SER A 50 -3.90 6.73 -7.25
CA SER A 50 -3.08 7.55 -8.16
C SER A 50 -1.98 8.28 -7.40
N HIS A 51 -2.29 8.86 -6.24
CA HIS A 51 -1.32 9.51 -5.37
C HIS A 51 -0.16 8.56 -4.97
N PHE A 52 -0.49 7.34 -4.52
CA PHE A 52 0.52 6.33 -4.20
C PHE A 52 1.32 5.86 -5.42
N LYS A 53 0.69 5.81 -6.60
CA LYS A 53 1.36 5.46 -7.85
C LYS A 53 2.32 6.57 -8.28
N GLU A 54 1.96 7.83 -8.11
CA GLU A 54 2.80 8.98 -8.44
C GLU A 54 4.01 9.07 -7.49
N HIS A 55 3.79 8.90 -6.19
CA HIS A 55 4.86 8.78 -5.19
C HIS A 55 5.88 7.69 -5.56
N THR A 56 5.39 6.55 -6.04
CA THR A 56 6.25 5.47 -6.50
C THR A 56 7.10 5.88 -7.70
N ILE A 57 6.49 6.56 -8.69
CA ILE A 57 7.16 6.98 -9.92
C ILE A 57 8.24 8.02 -9.59
N GLN A 58 7.96 8.95 -8.68
CA GLN A 58 8.92 9.96 -8.22
C GLN A 58 10.10 9.33 -7.48
N MET A 59 9.86 8.37 -6.58
CA MET A 59 10.93 7.62 -5.90
C MET A 59 11.83 6.86 -6.89
N LYS A 60 11.25 6.21 -7.90
CA LYS A 60 12.03 5.52 -8.94
C LYS A 60 12.90 6.47 -9.76
N LYS A 61 12.41 7.69 -10.02
CA LYS A 61 13.18 8.72 -10.74
C LYS A 61 14.34 9.28 -9.92
N MET A 62 14.22 9.35 -8.59
CA MET A 62 15.33 9.80 -7.71
C MET A 62 16.43 8.75 -7.51
N LEU A 63 16.12 7.47 -7.72
CA LEU A 63 17.08 6.36 -7.56
C LEU A 63 17.89 6.08 -8.83
N ASN A 64 17.66 6.81 -9.92
CA ASN A 64 18.26 6.63 -11.22
C ASN A 64 18.98 7.90 -11.67
#